data_AF-A0A932UDK8-F1
#
_entry.id   AF-A0A932UDK8-F1
#
_cell.length_a   1.000
_cell.length_b   1.000
_cell.length_c   1.000
_cell.angle_alpha   90.00
_cell.angle_beta   90.00
_cell.angle_gamma   90.00
#
_symmetry.space_group_name_H-M   'P 1'
#
loop_
_entity.id
_entity.type
_entity.pdbx_description
1 polymer ?
#
loop_
_entity_poly.entity_id
_entity_poly.type
_entity_poly.pdbx_seq_one_letter_code
_entity_poly.pdbx_strand_id
1 'polypeptide(L)'
;MTGASAVDRGRAALHRIEDVVGVTLFGALVVIVLFQVVVRFLFYLWLQIAWTDEIGRALLVWISFWGALLVQRDNNHITIDVLYDRLPPGLQMLLRIFSDVLIAAFLVTLVRVALPIFLESFIRPAPATGLPSAIYDGPLWITSVLMLVHIALNARERWRREAAPASIRP
;
A
#
# COMPACT_ATOMS: atom_id res chain seq x y z
N MET A 1 -16.93 9.05 27.40
CA MET A 1 -17.24 8.36 26.14
C MET A 1 -17.34 9.42 25.04
N THR A 2 -16.19 9.95 24.62
CA THR A 2 -16.08 11.17 23.82
C THR A 2 -16.20 10.85 22.32
N GLY A 3 -17.11 11.56 21.64
CA GLY A 3 -17.44 11.33 20.24
C GLY A 3 -16.23 11.35 19.31
N ALA A 4 -15.94 10.22 18.70
CA ALA A 4 -15.00 10.14 17.58
C ALA A 4 -15.46 11.12 16.50
N SER A 5 -14.55 11.99 16.06
CA SER A 5 -14.87 12.92 14.98
C SER A 5 -15.22 12.13 13.71
N ALA A 6 -16.01 12.72 12.79
CA ALA A 6 -16.35 12.04 11.54
C ALA A 6 -15.11 11.55 10.76
N VAL A 7 -13.98 12.24 10.93
CA VAL A 7 -12.68 11.88 10.34
C VAL A 7 -12.13 10.59 10.94
N ASP A 8 -12.19 10.42 12.25
CA ASP A 8 -11.65 9.23 12.94
C ASP A 8 -12.41 7.96 12.53
N ARG A 9 -13.74 8.07 12.37
CA ARG A 9 -14.57 6.97 11.86
C ARG A 9 -14.24 6.62 10.41
N GLY A 10 -14.01 7.62 9.57
CA GLY A 10 -13.60 7.42 8.17
C GLY A 10 -12.26 6.69 8.05
N ARG A 11 -11.27 7.04 8.87
CA ARG A 11 -9.96 6.36 8.90
C ARG A 11 -10.09 4.91 9.36
N ALA A 12 -10.86 4.65 10.42
CA ALA A 12 -11.08 3.29 10.90
C ALA A 12 -11.74 2.41 9.83
N ALA A 13 -12.70 2.96 9.07
CA ALA A 13 -13.31 2.26 7.95
C ALA A 13 -12.31 1.98 6.82
N LEU A 14 -11.49 2.97 6.45
CA LEU A 14 -10.44 2.83 5.43
C LEU A 14 -9.46 1.73 5.82
N HIS A 15 -8.92 1.75 7.04
CA HIS A 15 -7.96 0.76 7.52
C HIS A 15 -8.56 -0.65 7.50
N ARG A 16 -9.83 -0.80 7.92
CA ARG A 16 -10.52 -2.10 7.86
C ARG A 16 -10.66 -2.60 6.43
N ILE A 17 -10.98 -1.72 5.48
CA ILE A 17 -11.07 -2.09 4.05
C ILE A 17 -9.70 -2.55 3.55
N GLU A 18 -8.64 -1.80 3.85
CA GLU A 18 -7.27 -2.14 3.45
C GLU A 18 -6.81 -3.49 4.00
N ASP A 19 -7.11 -3.77 5.28
CA ASP A 19 -6.77 -5.04 5.93
C ASP A 19 -7.54 -6.20 5.28
N VAL A 20 -8.84 -6.04 5.03
CA VAL A 20 -9.67 -7.06 4.36
C VAL A 20 -9.17 -7.33 2.94
N VAL A 21 -8.86 -6.28 2.18
CA VAL A 21 -8.31 -6.41 0.82
C VAL A 21 -6.95 -7.11 0.87
N GLY A 22 -6.07 -6.72 1.80
CA GLY A 22 -4.76 -7.34 1.97
C GLY A 22 -4.83 -8.83 2.28
N VAL A 23 -5.68 -9.22 3.23
CA VAL A 23 -5.90 -10.64 3.58
C VAL A 23 -6.49 -11.41 2.41
N THR A 24 -7.44 -10.82 1.68
CA THR A 24 -8.06 -11.46 0.51
C THR A 24 -7.05 -11.69 -0.61
N LEU A 25 -6.23 -10.68 -0.94
CA LEU A 25 -5.17 -10.77 -1.94
C LEU A 25 -4.16 -11.86 -1.55
N PHE A 26 -3.69 -11.83 -0.29
CA PHE A 26 -2.75 -12.83 0.23
C PHE A 26 -3.32 -14.25 0.18
N GLY A 27 -4.55 -14.44 0.64
CA GLY A 27 -5.24 -15.72 0.56
C GLY A 27 -5.38 -16.23 -0.87
N ALA A 28 -5.73 -15.35 -1.81
CA ALA A 28 -5.82 -15.71 -3.23
C ALA A 28 -4.46 -16.12 -3.81
N LEU A 29 -3.36 -15.42 -3.47
CA LEU A 29 -2.02 -15.79 -3.89
C LEU A 29 -1.62 -17.16 -3.34
N VAL A 30 -1.90 -17.43 -2.06
CA VAL A 30 -1.61 -18.73 -1.47
C VAL A 30 -2.37 -19.83 -2.19
N VAL A 31 -3.67 -19.65 -2.45
CA VAL A 31 -4.49 -20.64 -3.15
C VAL A 31 -3.97 -20.92 -4.57
N ILE A 32 -3.64 -19.89 -5.36
CA ILE A 32 -3.17 -20.08 -6.74
C ILE A 32 -1.80 -20.78 -6.77
N VAL A 33 -0.89 -20.43 -5.87
CA VAL A 33 0.44 -21.05 -5.78
C VAL A 33 0.32 -22.51 -5.32
N LEU A 34 -0.52 -22.79 -4.32
CA LEU A 34 -0.77 -24.17 -3.89
C LEU A 34 -1.44 -24.98 -5.00
N PHE A 35 -2.37 -24.40 -5.75
CA PHE A 35 -2.97 -25.05 -6.91
C PHE A 35 -1.92 -25.43 -7.95
N GLN A 36 -1.00 -24.51 -8.30
CA GLN A 36 0.11 -24.79 -9.21
C GLN A 36 0.99 -25.94 -8.72
N VAL A 37 1.33 -25.96 -7.42
CA VAL A 37 2.12 -27.02 -6.80
C VAL A 37 1.39 -28.36 -6.87
N VAL A 38 0.10 -28.40 -6.53
CA VAL A 38 -0.70 -29.63 -6.59
C VAL A 38 -0.82 -30.17 -8.02
N VAL A 39 -1.10 -29.32 -9.01
CA VAL A 39 -1.14 -29.72 -10.43
C VAL A 39 0.20 -30.31 -10.88
N ARG A 40 1.30 -29.67 -10.49
CA ARG A 40 2.65 -30.07 -10.91
C ARG A 40 3.12 -31.37 -10.27
N PHE A 41 2.88 -31.54 -8.96
CA PHE A 41 3.47 -32.66 -8.20
C PHE A 41 2.50 -33.81 -7.96
N LEU A 42 1.20 -33.55 -7.79
CA LEU A 42 0.21 -34.56 -7.45
C LEU A 42 -0.44 -35.19 -8.68
N PHE A 43 -0.69 -34.37 -9.71
CA PHE A 43 -1.31 -34.83 -10.95
C PHE A 43 -0.29 -35.20 -12.03
N TYR A 44 1.02 -35.02 -11.77
CA TYR A 44 2.11 -35.21 -12.73
C TYR A 44 1.83 -34.59 -14.10
N LEU A 45 0.99 -33.56 -14.14
CA LEU A 45 0.73 -32.79 -15.34
C LEU A 45 1.95 -31.90 -15.51
N TRP A 46 2.81 -32.26 -16.46
CA TRP A 46 3.91 -31.40 -16.94
C TRP A 46 3.41 -30.16 -17.69
N LEU A 47 2.12 -29.83 -17.56
CA LEU A 47 1.48 -28.71 -18.22
C LEU A 47 1.50 -27.49 -17.28
N GLN A 48 2.29 -26.48 -17.63
CA GLN A 48 2.21 -25.18 -16.99
C GLN A 48 0.94 -24.48 -17.49
N ILE A 49 -0.06 -24.39 -16.62
CA ILE A 49 -1.33 -23.75 -16.93
C ILE A 49 -1.09 -22.23 -17.04
N ALA A 50 -0.92 -21.72 -18.26
CA ALA A 50 -0.48 -20.35 -18.55
C ALA A 50 -1.27 -19.26 -17.80
N TRP A 51 -2.60 -19.42 -17.65
CA TRP A 51 -3.42 -18.45 -16.94
C TRP A 51 -3.10 -18.36 -15.44
N THR A 52 -2.72 -19.48 -14.79
CA THR A 52 -2.38 -19.47 -13.36
C THR A 52 -1.09 -18.69 -13.09
N ASP A 53 -0.12 -18.77 -14.01
CA ASP A 53 1.17 -18.08 -13.91
C ASP A 53 1.01 -16.57 -14.14
N GLU A 54 0.07 -16.19 -15.03
CA GLU A 54 -0.31 -14.79 -15.25
C GLU A 54 -0.99 -14.21 -14.00
N ILE A 55 -2.03 -14.88 -13.47
CA ILE A 55 -2.76 -14.43 -12.27
C ILE A 55 -1.85 -14.44 -11.04
N GLY A 56 -0.99 -15.45 -10.87
CA GLY A 56 -0.04 -15.52 -9.77
C GLY A 56 0.92 -14.32 -9.75
N ARG A 57 1.44 -13.92 -10.91
CA ARG A 57 2.24 -12.69 -11.03
C ARG A 57 1.43 -11.44 -10.72
N ALA A 58 0.19 -11.34 -11.20
CA ALA A 58 -0.68 -10.22 -10.87
C ALA A 58 -0.85 -10.07 -9.35
N LEU A 59 -1.26 -11.15 -8.69
CA LEU A 59 -1.50 -11.19 -7.24
C LEU A 59 -0.23 -10.87 -6.45
N LEU A 60 0.94 -11.35 -6.89
CA LEU A 60 2.21 -11.03 -6.26
C LEU A 60 2.54 -9.54 -6.34
N VAL A 61 2.32 -8.91 -7.50
CA VAL A 61 2.49 -7.45 -7.67
C VAL A 61 1.51 -6.71 -6.77
N TRP A 62 0.23 -7.10 -6.78
CA TRP A 62 -0.79 -6.53 -5.89
C TRP A 62 -0.37 -6.56 -4.42
N ILE A 63 0.02 -7.72 -3.90
CA ILE A 63 0.43 -7.87 -2.49
C ILE A 63 1.67 -7.06 -2.16
N SER A 64 2.65 -7.01 -3.07
CA SER A 64 3.89 -6.26 -2.83
C SER A 64 3.60 -4.77 -2.60
N PHE A 65 2.76 -4.19 -3.45
CA PHE A 65 2.34 -2.79 -3.32
C PHE A 65 1.37 -2.56 -2.15
N TRP A 66 0.45 -3.51 -1.90
CA TRP A 66 -0.49 -3.42 -0.78
C TRP A 66 0.21 -3.54 0.57
N GLY A 67 1.22 -4.40 0.68
CA GLY A 67 2.06 -4.53 1.86
C GLY A 67 2.82 -3.23 2.15
N ALA A 68 3.37 -2.58 1.12
CA ALA A 68 3.97 -1.26 1.27
C ALA A 68 2.95 -0.22 1.77
N LEU A 69 1.70 -0.27 1.29
CA LEU A 69 0.64 0.64 1.74
C LEU A 69 0.35 0.47 3.24
N LEU A 70 0.24 -0.78 3.69
CA LEU A 70 -0.01 -1.10 5.11
C LEU A 70 1.15 -0.63 6.00
N VAL A 71 2.40 -0.79 5.56
CA VAL A 71 3.58 -0.29 6.31
C VAL A 71 3.62 1.24 6.35
N GLN A 72 3.30 1.90 5.23
CA GLN A 72 3.22 3.35 5.12
C GLN A 72 2.16 3.94 6.06
N ARG A 73 0.98 3.31 6.12
CA ARG A 73 -0.14 3.70 6.99
C ARG A 73 0.31 3.83 8.44
N ASP A 74 1.06 2.85 8.92
CA ASP A 74 1.51 2.78 10.30
C ASP A 74 2.71 3.72 10.60
N ASN A 75 3.14 4.53 9.61
CA ASN A 75 4.35 5.37 9.65
C ASN A 75 5.62 4.61 10.01
N ASN A 76 5.66 3.31 9.73
CA ASN A 76 6.85 2.48 9.93
C ASN A 76 7.84 2.68 8.78
N HIS A 77 8.24 3.93 8.55
CA HIS A 77 9.50 4.18 7.85
C HIS A 77 10.60 3.68 8.74
N ILE A 78 11.37 2.70 8.22
CA ILE A 78 12.47 2.05 8.93
C ILE A 78 13.37 3.14 9.48
N THR A 79 13.13 3.48 10.73
CA THR A 79 13.88 4.45 11.47
C THR A 79 14.82 3.61 12.31
N ILE A 80 16.10 3.99 12.37
CA ILE A 80 16.99 3.37 13.35
C ILE A 80 16.56 3.97 14.68
N ASP A 81 15.57 3.35 15.33
CA ASP A 81 14.90 3.87 16.53
C ASP A 81 15.94 4.26 17.59
N VAL A 82 17.01 3.47 17.73
CA VAL A 82 18.13 3.71 18.64
C VAL A 82 18.86 5.04 18.40
N LEU A 83 18.99 5.46 17.14
CA LEU A 83 19.64 6.73 16.79
C LEU A 83 18.64 7.89 16.84
N TYR A 84 17.41 7.63 16.40
CA TYR A 84 16.33 8.62 16.38
C TYR A 84 15.93 9.06 17.79
N ASP A 85 15.81 8.12 18.73
CA ASP A 85 15.42 8.38 20.11
C ASP A 85 16.48 9.16 20.91
N ARG A 86 17.73 9.16 20.45
CA ARG A 86 18.83 9.95 21.05
C ARG A 86 18.93 11.39 20.53
N LEU A 87 18.17 11.75 19.49
CA LEU A 87 18.18 13.09 18.93
C LEU A 87 17.31 14.06 19.74
N PRO A 88 17.64 15.35 19.77
CA PRO A 88 16.77 16.35 20.37
C PRO A 88 15.44 16.44 19.59
N PRO A 89 14.33 16.80 20.25
CA PRO A 89 12.98 16.74 19.67
C PRO A 89 12.82 17.60 18.40
N GLY A 90 13.55 18.70 18.29
CA GLY A 90 13.55 19.53 17.06
C GLY A 90 14.16 18.81 15.84
N LEU A 91 15.21 18.02 16.04
CA LEU A 91 15.85 17.27 14.95
C LEU A 91 15.04 16.04 14.55
N GLN A 92 14.40 15.38 15.53
CA GLN A 92 13.44 14.31 15.30
C GLN A 92 12.29 14.79 14.39
N MET A 93 11.77 15.98 14.66
CA MET A 93 10.70 16.58 13.85
C MET A 93 11.17 16.94 12.44
N LEU A 94 12.36 17.55 12.31
CA LEU A 94 12.94 17.89 11.02
C LEU A 94 13.16 16.65 10.13
N LEU A 95 13.77 15.59 10.68
CA LEU A 95 14.00 14.34 9.95
C LEU A 95 12.68 13.71 9.51
N ARG A 96 11.67 13.73 10.37
CA ARG A 96 10.37 13.15 10.06
C ARG A 96 9.65 13.91 8.94
N ILE A 97 9.65 15.25 9.00
CA ILE A 97 9.11 16.10 7.92
C ILE A 97 9.89 15.88 6.62
N PHE A 98 11.22 15.81 6.69
CA PHE A 98 12.06 15.54 5.54
C PHE A 98 11.73 14.20 4.87
N SER A 99 11.60 13.13 5.65
CA SER A 99 11.17 11.81 5.17
C SER A 99 9.79 11.87 4.53
N ASP A 100 8.81 12.51 5.18
CA ASP A 100 7.45 12.63 4.64
C ASP A 100 7.45 13.37 3.28
N VAL A 101 8.22 14.46 3.16
CA VAL A 101 8.35 15.23 1.91
C VAL A 101 9.03 14.41 0.82
N LEU A 102 10.11 13.71 1.14
CA LEU A 102 10.84 12.88 0.18
C LEU A 102 9.95 11.77 -0.38
N ILE A 103 9.18 11.12 0.49
CA ILE A 103 8.31 10.00 0.13
C ILE A 103 7.09 10.52 -0.63
N ALA A 104 6.52 11.65 -0.24
CA ALA A 104 5.48 12.31 -1.01
C ALA A 104 5.96 12.70 -2.42
N ALA A 105 7.17 13.24 -2.56
CA ALA A 105 7.75 13.58 -3.86
C ALA A 105 7.95 12.35 -4.76
N PHE A 106 8.44 11.25 -4.18
CA PHE A 106 8.55 9.97 -4.86
C PHE A 106 7.19 9.43 -5.32
N LEU A 107 6.20 9.42 -4.44
CA LEU A 107 4.85 8.93 -4.75
C LEU A 107 4.14 9.80 -5.79
N VAL A 108 4.30 11.12 -5.76
CA VAL A 108 3.76 12.01 -6.82
C VAL A 108 4.37 11.68 -8.17
N THR A 109 5.68 11.39 -8.22
CA THR A 109 6.35 10.96 -9.45
C THR A 109 5.79 9.63 -9.93
N LEU A 110 5.61 8.66 -9.03
CA LEU A 110 4.99 7.38 -9.35
C LEU A 110 3.57 7.55 -9.89
N VAL A 111 2.72 8.36 -9.26
CA VAL A 111 1.35 8.60 -9.74
C VAL A 111 1.34 9.21 -11.13
N ARG A 112 2.24 10.17 -11.42
CA ARG A 112 2.35 10.77 -12.76
C ARG A 112 2.73 9.76 -13.83
N VAL A 113 3.64 8.85 -13.53
CA VAL A 113 4.10 7.83 -14.49
C VAL A 113 3.07 6.69 -14.60
N ALA A 114 2.46 6.29 -13.49
CA ALA A 114 1.53 5.18 -13.43
C ALA A 114 0.15 5.51 -14.03
N LEU A 115 -0.29 6.77 -13.98
CA LEU A 115 -1.59 7.18 -14.54
C LEU A 115 -1.73 6.90 -16.05
N PRO A 116 -0.82 7.36 -16.94
CA PRO A 116 -0.94 7.07 -18.37
C PRO A 116 -0.83 5.58 -18.66
N ILE A 117 0.06 4.86 -17.96
CA ILE A 117 0.20 3.41 -18.07
C ILE A 117 -1.15 2.76 -17.76
N PHE A 118 -1.74 3.06 -16.60
CA PHE A 118 -3.01 2.50 -16.17
C PHE A 118 -4.16 2.79 -17.14
N LEU A 119 -4.23 4.00 -17.68
CA LEU A 119 -5.26 4.39 -18.67
C LEU A 119 -5.10 3.63 -20.00
N GLU A 120 -3.87 3.45 -20.47
CA GLU A 120 -3.59 2.65 -21.68
C GLU A 120 -3.89 1.16 -21.47
N SER A 121 -3.73 0.67 -20.24
CA SER A 121 -3.92 -0.74 -19.89
C SER A 121 -5.38 -1.22 -20.00
N PHE A 122 -6.36 -0.33 -20.12
CA PHE A 122 -7.75 -0.70 -20.44
C PHE A 122 -7.94 -1.15 -21.89
N ILE A 123 -7.04 -0.72 -22.78
CA ILE A 123 -7.18 -0.94 -24.24
C ILE A 123 -6.29 -2.11 -24.69
N ARG A 124 -5.34 -2.54 -23.85
CA ARG A 124 -4.44 -3.67 -24.12
C ARG A 124 -4.93 -4.93 -23.41
N PRO A 125 -5.47 -5.94 -24.10
CA PRO A 125 -5.80 -7.23 -23.48
C PRO A 125 -4.54 -8.04 -23.18
N ALA A 126 -4.57 -8.78 -22.07
CA ALA A 126 -3.47 -9.62 -21.62
C ALA A 126 -3.35 -10.91 -22.46
N PRO A 127 -2.13 -11.39 -22.78
CA PRO A 127 -1.93 -12.41 -23.82
C PRO A 127 -2.51 -13.79 -23.51
N ALA A 128 -2.55 -14.20 -22.24
CA ALA A 128 -2.97 -15.56 -21.87
C ALA A 128 -4.42 -15.65 -21.37
N THR A 129 -4.90 -14.63 -20.67
CA THR A 129 -6.28 -14.59 -20.13
C THR A 129 -7.24 -13.73 -20.94
N GLY A 130 -6.76 -12.85 -21.81
CA GLY A 130 -7.58 -11.87 -22.52
C GLY A 130 -8.18 -10.79 -21.62
N LEU A 131 -7.85 -10.78 -20.32
CA LEU A 131 -8.32 -9.79 -19.37
C LEU A 131 -7.69 -8.41 -19.65
N PRO A 132 -8.36 -7.31 -19.28
CA PRO A 132 -7.75 -5.98 -19.39
C PRO A 132 -6.43 -5.93 -18.61
N SER A 133 -5.36 -5.43 -19.23
CA SER A 133 -4.05 -5.27 -18.59
C SER A 133 -4.12 -4.37 -17.33
N ALA A 134 -5.19 -3.59 -17.19
CA ALA A 134 -5.48 -2.76 -16.02
C ALA A 134 -5.45 -3.53 -14.69
N ILE A 135 -5.71 -4.84 -14.70
CA ILE A 135 -5.60 -5.67 -13.48
C ILE A 135 -4.15 -5.78 -13.01
N TYR A 136 -3.18 -5.75 -13.92
CA TYR A 136 -1.75 -5.90 -13.61
C TYR A 136 -1.09 -4.57 -13.26
N ASP A 137 -1.49 -3.48 -13.93
CA ASP A 137 -0.91 -2.14 -13.74
C ASP A 137 -1.65 -1.29 -12.70
N GLY A 138 -2.90 -1.66 -12.39
CA GLY A 138 -3.73 -1.02 -11.37
C GLY A 138 -3.13 -0.89 -9.96
N PRO A 139 -2.44 -1.91 -9.40
CA PRO A 139 -1.90 -1.79 -8.05
C PRO A 139 -0.95 -0.61 -7.89
N LEU A 140 -0.07 -0.38 -8.87
CA LEU A 140 0.91 0.71 -8.82
C LEU A 140 0.23 2.07 -8.65
N TRP A 141 -0.82 2.34 -9.42
CA TRP A 141 -1.53 3.62 -9.34
C TRP A 141 -2.39 3.71 -8.06
N ILE A 142 -3.17 2.67 -7.76
CA ILE A 142 -4.12 2.65 -6.64
C ILE A 142 -3.40 2.79 -5.30
N THR A 143 -2.34 2.00 -5.06
CA THR A 143 -1.63 2.05 -3.77
C THR A 143 -0.86 3.36 -3.62
N SER A 144 -0.28 3.90 -4.69
CA SER A 144 0.43 5.18 -4.63
C SER A 144 -0.48 6.34 -4.25
N VAL A 145 -1.70 6.37 -4.78
CA VAL A 145 -2.73 7.36 -4.40
C VAL A 145 -3.14 7.17 -2.94
N LEU A 146 -3.38 5.94 -2.49
CA LEU A 146 -3.74 5.66 -1.10
C LEU A 146 -2.61 6.04 -0.12
N MET A 147 -1.35 5.77 -0.45
CA MET A 147 -0.20 6.16 0.37
C MET A 147 -0.08 7.69 0.50
N LEU A 148 -0.34 8.45 -0.59
CA LEU A 148 -0.39 9.91 -0.52
C LEU A 148 -1.50 10.41 0.40
N VAL A 149 -2.67 9.77 0.37
CA VAL A 149 -3.77 10.07 1.32
C VAL A 149 -3.32 9.82 2.76
N HIS A 150 -2.60 8.74 3.05
CA HIS A 150 -2.06 8.47 4.38
C HIS A 150 -1.08 9.54 4.84
N ILE A 151 -0.15 9.96 3.97
CA ILE A 151 0.79 11.04 4.29
C ILE A 151 0.05 12.35 4.58
N ALA A 152 -0.96 12.70 3.78
CA ALA A 152 -1.74 13.91 3.98
C ALA A 152 -2.54 13.88 5.30
N LEU A 153 -3.16 12.74 5.63
CA LEU A 153 -3.89 12.56 6.89
C LEU A 153 -2.95 12.61 8.10
N ASN A 154 -1.76 12.01 8.00
CA ASN A 154 -0.76 12.01 9.05
C ASN A 154 -0.17 13.41 9.27
N ALA A 155 0.06 14.18 8.19
CA ALA A 155 0.52 15.57 8.27
C ALA A 155 -0.52 16.48 8.94
N ARG A 156 -1.81 16.33 8.60
CA ARG A 156 -2.90 17.10 9.21
C ARG A 156 -2.99 16.87 10.71
N GLU A 157 -2.79 15.65 11.17
CA GLU A 157 -2.82 15.33 12.60
C GLU A 157 -1.64 15.92 13.37
N ARG A 158 -0.45 15.97 12.77
CA ARG A 158 0.70 16.65 13.40
C ARG A 158 0.40 18.11 13.67
N TRP A 159 -0.06 18.85 12.66
CA TRP A 159 -0.41 20.26 12.84
C TRP A 159 -1.54 20.46 13.86
N ARG A 160 -2.50 19.53 13.95
CA ARG A 160 -3.52 19.56 15.01
C ARG A 160 -2.95 19.35 16.41
N ARG A 161 -1.95 18.47 16.57
CA ARG A 161 -1.29 18.19 17.87
C ARG A 161 -0.36 19.32 18.29
N GLU A 162 0.32 19.96 17.34
CA GLU A 162 1.18 21.13 17.60
C GLU A 162 0.37 22.40 17.90
N ALA A 163 -0.82 22.55 17.28
CA ALA A 163 -1.75 23.65 17.57
C ALA A 163 -2.53 23.47 18.89
N ALA A 164 -2.41 22.32 19.57
CA ALA A 164 -3.04 22.10 20.86
C ALA A 164 -2.25 22.84 21.97
N PRO A 165 -2.91 23.67 22.81
CA PRO A 165 -2.25 24.45 23.83
C PRO A 165 -1.48 23.57 24.84
N ALA A 166 -0.34 24.05 25.31
CA ALA A 166 0.64 23.31 26.11
C ALA A 166 0.12 22.75 27.46
N SER A 167 -1.10 23.07 27.86
CA SER A 167 -1.75 22.57 29.09
C SER A 167 -2.27 21.13 29.01
N ILE A 168 -2.23 20.50 27.83
CA ILE A 168 -2.70 19.11 27.60
C ILE A 168 -1.58 18.30 26.95
N ARG A 169 -0.37 18.33 27.52
CA ARG A 169 0.71 17.39 27.18
C ARG A 169 0.77 16.36 28.32
N PRO A 170 0.43 15.08 28.09
CA PRO A 170 0.62 14.03 29.09
C PRO A 170 2.11 13.75 29.33
#